data_AF-A0A6C8T936-F1
#
_entry.id   AF-A0A6C8T936-F1
#
_cell.length_a   1.000
_cell.length_b   1.000
_cell.length_c   1.000
_cell.angle_alpha   90.00
_cell.angle_beta   90.00
_cell.angle_gamma   90.00
#
_symmetry.space_group_name_H-M   'P 1'
#
loop_
_entity.id
_entity.type
_entity.pdbx_description
1 polymer ?
#
loop_
_entity_poly.entity_id
_entity_poly.type
_entity_poly.pdbx_seq_one_letter_code
_entity_poly.pdbx_strand_id
1 'polypeptide(L)'
;MNNTLRQWLEFDEMITPKIIKVIYWIFLVITIVGGVIGMLANFFAGFVGLIFGIIGLRVGCEMVILMFNIYKQLKKIADAVPEKTSDVSEAEMPSPSDNHI
;
A
#
# COMPACT_ATOMS: atom_id res chain seq x y z
N MET A 1 11.46 12.03 26.29
CA MET A 1 10.46 11.22 25.57
C MET A 1 11.15 10.53 24.42
N ASN A 2 11.10 9.22 24.43
CA ASN A 2 11.99 8.30 23.74
C ASN A 2 11.74 8.42 22.23
N ASN A 3 12.76 8.71 21.44
CA ASN A 3 12.66 8.95 19.99
C ASN A 3 11.99 7.79 19.23
N THR A 4 12.01 6.59 19.81
CA THR A 4 11.30 5.39 19.37
C THR A 4 9.77 5.54 19.28
N LEU A 5 9.17 6.38 20.14
CA LEU A 5 7.72 6.62 20.12
C LEU A 5 7.31 7.56 18.98
N ARG A 6 8.19 8.48 18.56
CA ARG A 6 7.95 9.36 17.41
C ARG A 6 7.96 8.57 16.11
N GLN A 7 8.89 7.62 15.95
CA GLN A 7 8.96 6.73 14.79
C GLN A 7 7.78 5.75 14.68
N TRP A 8 7.11 5.44 15.80
CA TRP A 8 5.87 4.64 15.81
C TRP A 8 4.63 5.45 15.40
N LEU A 9 4.67 6.77 15.62
CA LEU A 9 3.60 7.71 15.27
C LEU A 9 3.79 8.32 13.87
N GLU A 10 5.03 8.46 13.44
CA GLU A 10 5.40 8.71 12.05
C GLU A 10 5.21 7.40 11.30
N PHE A 11 4.07 7.26 10.59
CA PHE A 11 3.74 6.16 9.68
C PHE A 11 4.70 6.09 8.46
N ASP A 12 6.01 6.23 8.68
CA ASP A 12 7.04 6.31 7.64
C ASP A 12 7.12 5.00 6.85
N GLU A 13 6.92 3.88 7.53
CA GLU A 13 6.68 2.59 6.89
C GLU A 13 5.20 2.22 7.00
N MET A 14 4.53 1.96 5.87
CA MET A 14 3.14 1.49 5.93
C MET A 14 3.06 0.18 6.74
N ILE A 15 2.57 0.29 7.96
CA ILE A 15 2.34 -0.81 8.91
C ILE A 15 1.18 -1.70 8.43
N THR A 16 0.23 -1.13 7.68
CA THR A 16 -0.96 -1.81 7.14
C THR A 16 -0.65 -3.12 6.39
N PRO A 17 0.24 -3.17 5.38
CA PRO A 17 0.58 -4.43 4.71
C PRO A 17 1.24 -5.47 5.64
N LYS A 18 1.91 -5.07 6.73
CA LYS A 18 2.45 -6.02 7.71
C LYS A 18 1.32 -6.63 8.56
N ILE A 19 0.37 -5.81 9.00
CA ILE A 19 -0.81 -6.25 9.77
C ILE A 19 -1.66 -7.22 8.95
N ILE A 20 -1.93 -6.91 7.67
CA ILE A 20 -2.71 -7.79 6.80
C ILE A 20 -2.07 -9.17 6.69
N LYS A 21 -0.74 -9.28 6.65
CA LYS A 21 -0.06 -10.59 6.62
C LYS A 21 -0.28 -11.40 7.89
N VAL A 22 -0.34 -10.77 9.06
CA VAL A 22 -0.64 -11.45 10.33
C VAL A 22 -2.09 -11.92 10.34
N ILE A 23 -3.01 -11.05 9.91
CA ILE A 23 -4.44 -11.39 9.80
C ILE A 23 -4.64 -12.55 8.82
N TYR A 24 -3.97 -12.54 7.66
CA TYR A 24 -4.02 -13.62 6.68
C TYR A 24 -3.70 -14.97 7.29
N TRP A 25 -2.65 -15.06 8.11
CA TRP A 25 -2.28 -16.31 8.78
C TRP A 25 -3.38 -16.81 9.73
N ILE A 26 -4.04 -15.91 10.46
CA ILE A 26 -5.15 -16.26 11.34
C ILE A 26 -6.34 -16.78 10.52
N PHE A 27 -6.74 -16.05 9.48
CA PHE A 27 -7.83 -16.48 8.59
C PHE A 27 -7.51 -17.80 7.88
N LEU A 28 -6.26 -18.01 7.48
CA LEU A 28 -5.83 -19.25 6.84
C LEU A 28 -6.04 -20.45 7.77
N VAL A 29 -5.66 -20.33 9.05
CA VAL A 29 -5.90 -21.38 10.05
C VAL A 29 -7.40 -21.64 10.20
N ILE A 30 -8.22 -20.59 10.28
CA ILE A 30 -9.68 -20.71 10.38
C ILE A 30 -10.25 -21.43 9.16
N THR A 31 -9.83 -21.05 7.94
CA THR A 31 -10.28 -21.68 6.69
C THR A 31 -9.88 -23.15 6.62
N ILE A 32 -8.67 -23.50 7.05
CA ILE A 32 -8.21 -24.90 7.10
C ILE A 32 -9.06 -25.70 8.08
N VAL A 33 -9.23 -25.21 9.31
CA VAL A 33 -10.04 -25.90 10.35
C VAL A 33 -11.49 -26.03 9.92
N GLY A 34 -12.10 -24.95 9.40
CA GLY A 34 -13.46 -24.95 8.90
C GLY A 34 -13.67 -25.90 7.71
N GLY A 35 -12.70 -25.96 6.80
CA GLY A 35 -12.72 -26.89 5.67
C GLY A 35 -12.62 -28.35 6.12
N VAL A 36 -11.74 -28.66 7.08
CA VAL A 36 -11.62 -30.01 7.66
C VAL A 36 -12.92 -30.44 8.35
N ILE A 37 -13.54 -29.55 9.15
CA ILE A 37 -14.85 -29.81 9.78
C ILE A 37 -15.93 -30.01 8.69
N GLY A 38 -15.92 -29.19 7.65
CA GLY A 38 -16.85 -29.32 6.52
C GLY A 38 -16.71 -30.65 5.77
N MET A 39 -15.50 -31.19 5.67
CA MET A 39 -15.25 -32.50 5.06
C MET A 39 -15.85 -33.65 5.88
N LEU A 40 -16.02 -33.49 7.20
CA LEU A 40 -16.71 -34.49 8.04
C LEU A 40 -18.21 -34.56 7.73
N ALA A 41 -18.83 -33.44 7.34
CA ALA A 41 -20.23 -33.40 6.96
C ALA A 41 -20.44 -33.83 5.50
N ASN A 42 -19.67 -33.24 4.58
CA ASN A 42 -19.70 -33.57 3.15
C ASN A 42 -18.30 -33.43 2.56
N PHE A 43 -17.65 -34.55 2.30
CA PHE A 43 -16.25 -34.58 1.84
C PHE A 43 -16.00 -33.72 0.60
N PHE A 44 -16.81 -33.89 -0.45
CA PHE A 44 -16.64 -33.15 -1.70
C PHE A 44 -16.84 -31.63 -1.53
N ALA A 45 -17.90 -31.23 -0.81
CA ALA A 45 -18.19 -29.81 -0.58
C ALA A 45 -17.12 -29.15 0.30
N GLY A 46 -16.68 -29.82 1.37
CA GLY A 46 -15.61 -29.34 2.24
C GLY A 46 -14.26 -29.24 1.53
N PHE A 47 -13.93 -30.21 0.66
CA PHE A 47 -12.69 -30.19 -0.11
C PHE A 47 -12.64 -29.03 -1.11
N VAL A 48 -13.71 -28.86 -1.91
CA VAL A 48 -13.81 -27.75 -2.87
C VAL A 48 -13.80 -26.41 -2.14
N GLY A 49 -14.56 -26.30 -1.04
CA GLY A 49 -14.58 -25.09 -0.21
C GLY A 49 -13.23 -24.73 0.41
N LEU A 50 -12.45 -25.72 0.84
CA LEU A 50 -11.10 -25.50 1.38
C LEU A 50 -10.15 -24.97 0.31
N ILE A 51 -10.14 -25.58 -0.88
CA ILE A 51 -9.26 -25.16 -1.98
C ILE A 51 -9.62 -23.74 -2.44
N PHE A 52 -10.90 -23.50 -2.76
CA PHE A 52 -11.34 -22.17 -3.20
C PHE A 52 -11.21 -21.13 -2.08
N GLY A 53 -11.43 -21.51 -0.82
CA GLY A 53 -11.28 -20.63 0.34
C GLY A 53 -9.83 -20.17 0.53
N ILE A 54 -8.86 -21.08 0.45
CA ILE A 54 -7.44 -20.74 0.57
C ILE A 54 -6.98 -19.86 -0.60
N ILE A 55 -7.36 -20.21 -1.83
CA ILE A 55 -7.00 -19.43 -3.02
C ILE A 55 -7.64 -18.04 -2.94
N GLY A 56 -8.93 -17.96 -2.64
CA GLY A 56 -9.68 -16.71 -2.53
C GLY A 56 -9.10 -15.81 -1.43
N LEU A 57 -8.77 -16.38 -0.27
CA LEU A 57 -8.12 -15.65 0.81
C LEU A 57 -6.75 -15.10 0.39
N ARG A 58 -5.93 -15.91 -0.30
CA ARG A 58 -4.60 -15.49 -0.74
C ARG A 58 -4.68 -14.35 -1.76
N VAL A 59 -5.49 -14.53 -2.80
CA VAL A 59 -5.68 -13.53 -3.86
C VAL A 59 -6.29 -12.25 -3.28
N GLY A 60 -7.32 -12.35 -2.43
CA GLY A 60 -7.94 -11.20 -1.79
C GLY A 60 -6.97 -10.38 -0.95
N CYS A 61 -6.18 -11.03 -0.09
CA CYS A 61 -5.15 -10.35 0.71
C CYS A 61 -4.03 -9.76 -0.16
N GLU A 62 -3.57 -10.48 -1.20
CA GLU A 62 -2.56 -9.99 -2.14
C GLU A 62 -3.04 -8.73 -2.87
N MET A 63 -4.28 -8.67 -3.35
CA MET A 63 -4.81 -7.48 -4.03
C MET A 63 -4.82 -6.25 -3.14
N VAL A 64 -5.18 -6.39 -1.86
CA VAL A 64 -5.16 -5.28 -0.90
C VAL A 64 -3.73 -4.81 -0.62
N ILE A 65 -2.80 -5.74 -0.36
CA ILE A 65 -1.39 -5.42 -0.12
C ILE A 65 -0.76 -4.77 -1.36
N LEU A 66 -1.08 -5.29 -2.55
CA LEU A 66 -0.59 -4.80 -3.83
C LEU A 66 -0.98 -3.34 -4.05
N MET A 67 -2.22 -2.95 -3.73
CA MET A 67 -2.67 -1.56 -3.85
C MET A 67 -1.84 -0.61 -2.98
N PHE A 68 -1.56 -0.99 -1.72
CA PHE A 68 -0.67 -0.20 -0.86
C PHE A 68 0.77 -0.18 -1.39
N ASN A 69 1.24 -1.28 -1.98
CA ASN A 69 2.58 -1.32 -2.56
C ASN A 69 2.72 -0.40 -3.78
N ILE A 70 1.71 -0.36 -4.65
CA ILE A 70 1.68 0.56 -5.80
C ILE A 70 1.73 2.01 -5.30
N TYR A 71 0.95 2.36 -4.27
CA TYR A 71 0.98 3.68 -3.67
C TYR A 71 2.39 4.08 -3.17
N LYS A 72 3.12 3.15 -2.52
CA LYS A 72 4.52 3.41 -2.12
C LYS A 72 5.42 3.70 -3.31
N GLN A 73 5.29 2.93 -4.39
CA GLN A 73 6.12 3.13 -5.59
C GLN A 73 5.81 4.47 -6.26
N LEU A 74 4.54 4.87 -6.33
CA LEU A 74 4.13 6.17 -6.85
C LEU A 74 4.70 7.32 -6.01
N LYS A 75 4.58 7.24 -4.68
CA LYS A 75 5.14 8.25 -3.78
C LYS A 75 6.67 8.37 -3.93
N LYS A 76 7.36 7.24 -4.05
CA LYS A 76 8.81 7.21 -4.29
C LYS A 76 9.21 7.90 -5.60
N ILE A 77 8.42 7.76 -6.66
CA ILE A 77 8.66 8.44 -7.94
C ILE A 77 8.41 9.93 -7.79
N ALA A 78 7.30 10.34 -7.15
CA ALA A 78 6.99 11.74 -6.90
C ALA A 78 8.10 12.46 -6.11
N ASP A 79 8.61 11.82 -5.05
CA ASP A 79 9.71 12.36 -4.22
C ASP A 79 11.06 12.39 -4.96
N ALA A 80 11.24 11.57 -6.01
CA ALA A 80 12.45 11.49 -6.82
C ALA A 80 12.46 12.45 -8.02
N VAL A 81 11.35 13.14 -8.31
CA VAL A 81 11.31 14.19 -9.34
C VAL A 81 11.80 15.49 -8.69
N PRO A 82 13.00 15.99 -9.01
CA PRO A 82 13.40 17.32 -8.56
C PRO A 82 12.45 18.34 -9.18
N GLU A 83 11.84 19.16 -8.35
CA GLU A 83 11.04 20.31 -8.74
C GLU A 83 11.93 21.27 -9.54
N LYS A 84 12.00 21.08 -10.87
CA LYS A 84 12.40 22.17 -11.76
C LYS A 84 11.20 23.09 -11.87
N THR A 85 11.27 24.23 -11.17
CA THR A 85 10.84 25.58 -11.60
C THR A 85 10.26 26.36 -10.42
N SER A 86 11.13 27.05 -9.67
CA SER A 86 10.77 28.29 -8.97
C SER A 86 11.98 29.21 -8.80
N ASP A 87 12.90 29.20 -9.78
CA ASP A 87 13.96 30.21 -9.91
C ASP A 87 13.90 30.81 -11.32
N VAL A 88 12.70 31.23 -11.71
CA VAL A 88 12.47 32.19 -12.80
C VAL A 88 11.24 33.02 -12.41
N SER A 89 11.41 33.93 -11.46
CA SER A 89 10.57 35.12 -11.35
C SER A 89 11.45 36.28 -10.90
N GLU A 90 11.36 37.38 -11.65
CA GLU A 90 11.63 38.73 -11.18
C GLU A 90 13.09 39.19 -10.97
N ALA A 91 13.88 39.29 -12.04
CA ALA A 91 14.82 40.41 -12.22
C ALA A 91 15.20 40.59 -13.69
N GLU A 92 15.08 41.82 -14.20
CA GLU A 92 15.51 42.31 -15.51
C GLU A 92 14.65 41.94 -16.74
N MET A 93 13.37 42.32 -16.74
CA MET A 93 12.74 42.77 -17.99
C MET A 93 13.19 44.22 -18.24
N PRO A 94 13.97 44.54 -19.29
CA PRO A 94 14.20 45.92 -19.66
C PRO A 94 12.86 46.55 -20.07
N SER A 95 12.43 47.53 -19.28
CA SER A 95 11.30 48.40 -19.54
C SER A 95 11.45 49.05 -20.92
N PRO A 96 10.46 48.95 -21.82
CA PRO A 96 10.46 49.75 -23.04
C PRO A 96 9.99 51.17 -22.70
N SER A 97 10.92 52.03 -22.28
CA SER A 97 10.69 53.47 -22.22
C SER A 97 11.94 54.23 -22.64
N ASP A 98 11.92 54.69 -23.89
CA ASP A 98 12.16 56.10 -24.27
C ASP A 98 12.81 56.21 -25.66
N ASN A 99 11.94 56.32 -26.64
CA ASN A 99 12.16 57.07 -27.85
C ASN A 99 11.98 58.57 -27.55
N HIS A 100 13.06 59.29 -27.24
CA HIS A 100 13.07 60.75 -27.33
C HIS A 100 14.44 61.27 -27.80
N ILE A 101 14.42 61.75 -29.06
CA ILE A 101 15.28 62.75 -29.73
C ILE A 101 16.75 62.37 -29.98
#